data_AF-A0A947PKW6-F1
#
_entry.id   AF-A0A947PKW6-F1
#
_cell.length_a   1.000
_cell.length_b   1.000
_cell.length_c   1.000
_cell.angle_alpha   90.00
_cell.angle_beta   90.00
_cell.angle_gamma   90.00
#
_symmetry.space_group_name_H-M   'P 1'
#
loop_
_entity.id
_entity.type
_entity.pdbx_description
1 polymer ?
#
loop_
_entity_poly.entity_id
_entity_poly.type
_entity_poly.pdbx_seq_one_letter_code
_entity_poly.pdbx_strand_id
1 'polypeptide(L)'
;MNNKTSIMASVAVVALAVAAAGSWIWWKANTPNAKARELVRQQLKQPSLVRFESMRQNPDSKAVCGLLKMRDSAGQYVRRGSFVVKQNGQVWLEPADSTNTSLARTEPTEALPMSAYIALLAEQCPIFKHQIGM
;
A
#
# COMPACT_ATOMS: atom_id res chain seq x y z
N MET A 1 17.93 -38.13 40.78
CA MET A 1 17.06 -38.01 39.58
C MET A 1 16.92 -36.53 39.28
N ASN A 2 17.74 -36.01 38.35
CA ASN A 2 17.86 -34.58 38.06
C ASN A 2 16.98 -34.22 36.87
N ASN A 3 15.76 -33.77 37.15
CA ASN A 3 14.71 -33.42 36.19
C ASN A 3 14.62 -31.91 35.87
N LYS A 4 15.58 -31.10 36.34
CA LYS A 4 15.57 -29.64 36.16
C LYS A 4 16.10 -29.16 34.79
N THR A 5 16.80 -30.02 34.04
CA THR A 5 17.47 -29.65 32.78
C THR A 5 16.55 -29.61 31.56
N SER A 6 15.45 -30.38 31.53
CA SER A 6 14.56 -30.40 30.35
C SER A 6 13.72 -29.12 30.20
N ILE A 7 13.37 -28.44 31.29
CA ILE A 7 12.45 -27.28 31.24
C ILE A 7 13.15 -26.04 30.64
N MET A 8 14.45 -25.84 30.91
CA MET A 8 15.19 -24.69 30.37
C MET A 8 15.39 -24.78 28.85
N ALA A 9 15.55 -25.98 28.30
CA ALA A 9 15.71 -26.18 26.87
C ALA A 9 14.44 -25.79 26.09
N SER A 10 13.26 -26.11 26.62
CA SER A 10 11.98 -25.78 25.97
C SER A 10 11.69 -24.28 25.95
N VAL A 11 12.04 -23.55 27.02
CA VAL A 11 11.86 -22.09 27.10
C VAL A 11 12.80 -21.36 26.14
N ALA A 12 14.04 -21.81 25.98
CA ALA A 12 15.00 -21.23 25.06
C ALA A 12 14.56 -21.36 23.59
N VAL A 13 13.99 -22.51 23.21
CA VAL A 13 13.46 -22.74 21.85
C VAL A 13 12.25 -21.86 21.55
N VAL A 14 11.33 -21.70 22.52
CA VAL A 14 10.17 -20.80 22.36
C VAL A 14 10.60 -19.34 22.27
N ALA A 15 11.56 -18.91 23.09
CA ALA A 15 12.08 -17.53 23.04
C ALA A 15 12.75 -17.21 21.69
N LEU A 16 13.51 -18.16 21.12
CA LEU A 16 14.11 -18.03 19.79
C LEU A 16 13.06 -17.97 18.68
N ALA A 17 11.99 -18.77 18.77
CA ALA A 17 10.88 -18.75 17.80
C ALA A 17 10.11 -17.41 17.84
N VAL A 18 9.87 -16.86 19.03
CA VAL A 18 9.20 -15.55 19.19
C VAL A 18 10.08 -14.40 18.68
N ALA A 19 11.40 -14.44 18.93
CA ALA A 19 12.33 -13.43 18.42
C ALA A 19 12.46 -13.47 16.88
N ALA A 20 12.48 -14.66 16.30
CA ALA A 20 12.47 -14.83 14.85
C ALA A 20 11.16 -14.32 14.24
N ALA A 21 10.00 -14.70 14.78
CA ALA A 21 8.71 -14.22 14.31
C ALA A 21 8.56 -12.70 14.45
N GLY A 22 9.00 -12.12 15.57
CA GLY A 22 8.99 -10.68 15.82
C GLY A 22 9.85 -9.90 14.83
N SER A 23 11.04 -10.41 14.51
CA SER A 23 11.94 -9.81 13.53
C SER A 23 11.37 -9.81 12.12
N TRP A 24 10.71 -10.90 11.70
CA TRP A 24 10.03 -10.99 10.40
C TRP A 24 8.85 -10.03 10.28
N ILE A 25 8.07 -9.86 11.34
CA ILE A 25 6.93 -8.93 11.36
C ILE A 25 7.43 -7.48 11.31
N TRP A 26 8.49 -7.15 12.05
CA TRP A 26 9.08 -5.82 12.09
C TRP A 26 9.70 -5.42 10.74
N TRP A 27 10.42 -6.33 10.08
CA TRP A 27 10.94 -6.11 8.72
C TRP A 27 9.84 -5.87 7.70
N LYS A 28 8.72 -6.58 7.80
CA LYS A 28 7.58 -6.42 6.89
C LYS A 28 6.85 -5.08 7.12
N ALA A 29 6.76 -4.64 8.38
CA ALA A 29 6.15 -3.37 8.77
C ALA A 29 6.95 -2.14 8.29
N ASN A 30 8.28 -2.24 8.22
CA ASN A 30 9.14 -1.16 7.74
C ASN A 30 9.33 -1.11 6.20
N THR A 31 8.54 -1.88 5.44
CA THR A 31 8.61 -1.81 3.99
C THR A 31 8.05 -0.48 3.48
N PRO A 32 8.65 0.14 2.44
CA PRO A 32 8.15 1.38 1.84
C PRO A 32 6.70 1.25 1.37
N ASN A 33 6.28 0.04 1.01
CA ASN A 33 4.90 -0.28 0.68
C ASN A 33 3.94 -0.14 1.87
N ALA A 34 4.33 -0.54 3.09
CA ALA A 34 3.49 -0.39 4.27
C ALA A 34 3.25 1.09 4.61
N LYS A 35 4.32 1.91 4.56
CA LYS A 35 4.22 3.36 4.75
C LYS A 35 3.35 4.03 3.67
N ALA A 36 3.53 3.65 2.42
CA ALA A 36 2.71 4.16 1.30
C ALA A 36 1.22 3.82 1.46
N ARG A 37 0.88 2.60 1.92
CA ARG A 37 -0.52 2.23 2.21
C ARG A 37 -1.14 3.15 3.24
N GLU A 38 -0.40 3.45 4.30
CA GLU A 38 -0.90 4.29 5.39
C GLU A 38 -1.14 5.73 4.92
N LEU A 39 -0.19 6.30 4.18
CA LEU A 39 -0.35 7.63 3.59
C LEU A 39 -1.55 7.70 2.64
N VAL A 40 -1.77 6.67 1.82
CA VAL A 40 -2.94 6.61 0.93
C VAL A 40 -4.23 6.48 1.73
N ARG A 41 -4.27 5.65 2.78
CA ARG A 41 -5.46 5.51 3.64
C ARG A 41 -5.88 6.83 4.29
N GLN A 42 -4.92 7.63 4.73
CA GLN A 42 -5.20 8.95 5.32
C GLN A 42 -5.86 9.92 4.33
N GLN A 43 -5.62 9.76 3.03
CA GLN A 43 -6.19 10.60 1.97
C GLN A 43 -7.58 10.14 1.49
N LEU A 44 -8.00 8.93 1.91
CA LEU A 44 -9.28 8.33 1.52
C LEU A 44 -10.33 8.59 2.58
N LYS A 45 -11.57 8.95 2.18
CA LYS A 45 -12.70 9.05 3.13
C LYS A 45 -13.08 7.71 3.77
N GLN A 46 -12.87 6.60 3.07
CA GLN A 46 -13.26 5.25 3.52
C GLN A 46 -12.10 4.26 3.34
N PRO A 47 -11.03 4.35 4.15
CA PRO A 47 -9.84 3.52 3.98
C PRO A 47 -10.09 2.02 4.19
N SER A 48 -11.11 1.66 4.96
CA SER A 48 -11.50 0.27 5.25
C SER A 48 -12.13 -0.46 4.06
N LEU A 49 -12.66 0.27 3.08
CA LEU A 49 -13.26 -0.31 1.87
C LEU A 49 -12.26 -0.51 0.74
N VAL A 50 -10.98 -0.17 0.97
CA VAL A 50 -9.96 -0.19 -0.08
C VAL A 50 -8.98 -1.35 0.14
N ARG A 51 -8.77 -2.11 -0.94
CA ARG A 51 -7.77 -3.17 -1.02
C ARG A 51 -6.64 -2.74 -1.94
N PHE A 52 -5.43 -2.70 -1.40
CA PHE A 52 -4.23 -2.40 -2.16
C PHE A 52 -3.75 -3.65 -2.91
N GLU A 53 -3.54 -3.52 -4.21
CA GLU A 53 -3.07 -4.56 -5.10
C GLU A 53 -1.84 -4.08 -5.88
N SER A 54 -1.00 -5.03 -6.30
CA SER A 54 0.16 -4.77 -7.16
C SER A 54 0.96 -3.54 -6.74
N MET A 55 1.45 -3.47 -5.49
CA MET A 55 2.29 -2.34 -5.07
C MET A 55 3.75 -2.59 -5.45
N ARG A 56 4.39 -1.62 -6.08
CA ARG A 56 5.82 -1.64 -6.36
C ARG A 56 6.46 -0.29 -6.09
N GLN A 57 7.68 -0.37 -5.60
CA GLN A 57 8.55 0.80 -5.49
C GLN A 57 9.36 0.93 -6.78
N ASN A 58 9.47 2.16 -7.29
CA ASN A 58 10.45 2.50 -8.31
C ASN A 58 11.85 2.57 -7.66
N PRO A 59 12.83 1.79 -8.12
CA PRO A 59 14.18 1.82 -7.57
C PRO A 59 14.90 3.16 -7.77
N ASP A 60 14.54 3.92 -8.81
CA ASP A 60 15.18 5.19 -9.19
C ASP A 60 14.59 6.35 -8.37
N SER A 61 13.29 6.60 -8.50
CA SER A 61 12.64 7.74 -7.82
C SER A 61 12.23 7.46 -6.37
N LYS A 62 12.39 6.21 -5.91
CA LYS A 62 11.90 5.70 -4.62
C LYS A 62 10.39 5.86 -4.39
N ALA A 63 9.64 6.31 -5.40
CA ALA A 63 8.20 6.40 -5.35
C ALA A 63 7.56 5.01 -5.27
N VAL A 64 6.43 4.92 -4.58
CA VAL A 64 5.64 3.69 -4.49
C VAL A 64 4.34 3.88 -5.25
N CYS A 65 4.09 3.03 -6.23
CA CYS A 65 2.81 3.00 -6.92
C CYS A 65 2.10 1.69 -6.69
N GLY A 66 0.80 1.73 -6.89
CA GLY A 66 0.01 0.51 -6.87
C GLY A 66 -1.39 0.75 -7.38
N LEU A 67 -2.13 -0.35 -7.39
CA LEU A 67 -3.55 -0.36 -7.67
C LEU A 67 -4.30 -0.43 -6.36
N LEU A 68 -5.49 0.14 -6.35
CA LEU A 68 -6.44 0.05 -5.27
C LEU A 68 -7.77 -0.44 -5.83
N LYS A 69 -8.37 -1.42 -5.17
CA LYS A 69 -9.73 -1.86 -5.44
C LYS A 69 -10.64 -1.36 -4.35
N MET A 70 -11.77 -0.78 -4.71
CA MET A 70 -12.80 -0.40 -3.75
C MET A 70 -13.91 -1.41 -3.69
N ARG A 71 -14.41 -1.59 -2.48
CA ARG A 71 -15.60 -2.36 -2.18
C ARG A 71 -16.85 -1.53 -2.41
N ASP A 72 -17.83 -2.05 -3.14
CA ASP A 72 -19.15 -1.45 -3.28
C ASP A 72 -20.08 -1.82 -2.10
N SER A 73 -21.32 -1.31 -2.14
CA SER A 73 -22.35 -1.61 -1.15
C SER A 73 -22.77 -3.08 -1.14
N ALA A 74 -22.56 -3.82 -2.23
CA ALA A 74 -22.80 -5.26 -2.32
C ALA A 74 -21.62 -6.09 -1.75
N GLY A 75 -20.57 -5.42 -1.27
CA GLY A 75 -19.39 -6.08 -0.71
C GLY A 75 -18.41 -6.62 -1.75
N GLN A 76 -18.58 -6.28 -3.03
CA GLN A 76 -17.73 -6.71 -4.15
C GLN A 76 -16.66 -5.66 -4.46
N TYR A 77 -15.48 -6.11 -4.87
CA TYR A 77 -14.37 -5.23 -5.25
C TYR A 77 -14.45 -4.88 -6.74
N VAL A 78 -15.20 -3.83 -7.08
CA VAL A 78 -15.58 -3.54 -8.48
C VAL A 78 -14.82 -2.36 -9.10
N ARG A 79 -14.34 -1.39 -8.31
CA ARG A 79 -13.65 -0.21 -8.86
C ARG A 79 -12.15 -0.34 -8.68
N ARG A 80 -11.40 -0.24 -9.77
CA ARG A 80 -9.93 -0.14 -9.75
C ARG A 80 -9.54 1.33 -9.89
N GLY A 81 -8.65 1.80 -9.05
CA GLY A 81 -7.92 3.04 -9.23
C GLY A 81 -6.43 2.79 -9.04
N SER A 82 -5.62 3.76 -9.39
CA SER A 82 -4.19 3.76 -9.15
C SER A 82 -3.81 4.86 -8.16
N PHE A 83 -2.63 4.71 -7.59
CA PHE A 83 -2.03 5.74 -6.75
C PHE A 83 -0.52 5.79 -6.92
N VAL A 84 0.06 6.94 -6.62
CA VAL A 84 1.49 7.22 -6.58
C VAL A 84 1.82 7.92 -5.27
N VAL A 85 2.74 7.35 -4.49
CA VAL A 85 3.31 7.97 -3.30
C VAL A 85 4.76 8.33 -3.58
N LYS A 86 5.08 9.61 -3.62
CA LYS A 86 6.45 10.09 -3.81
C LYS A 86 7.27 9.88 -2.53
N GLN A 87 8.60 9.92 -2.65
CA GLN A 87 9.51 9.79 -1.51
C GLN A 87 9.30 10.86 -0.43
N ASN A 88 8.87 12.07 -0.83
CA ASN A 88 8.52 13.17 0.08
C ASN A 88 7.20 12.96 0.84
N GLY A 89 6.51 11.83 0.64
CA GLY A 89 5.23 11.52 1.28
C GLY A 89 4.00 12.09 0.58
N GLN A 90 4.16 12.81 -0.54
CA GLN A 90 3.02 13.27 -1.34
C GLN A 90 2.30 12.08 -1.97
N VAL A 91 0.98 12.08 -1.84
CA VAL A 91 0.10 11.05 -2.39
C VAL A 91 -0.71 11.63 -3.53
N TRP A 92 -0.64 10.97 -4.68
CA TRP A 92 -1.44 11.24 -5.85
C TRP A 92 -2.35 10.06 -6.09
N LEU A 93 -3.66 10.32 -6.12
CA LEU A 93 -4.67 9.32 -6.47
C LEU A 93 -5.15 9.61 -7.88
N GLU A 94 -5.49 8.54 -8.60
CA GLU A 94 -6.15 8.65 -9.89
C GLU A 94 -7.39 9.57 -9.78
N PRO A 95 -7.46 10.64 -10.59
CA PRO A 95 -8.60 11.56 -10.55
C PRO A 95 -9.88 10.81 -10.96
N ALA A 96 -10.98 11.12 -10.29
CA ALA A 96 -12.26 10.53 -10.62
C ALA A 96 -12.75 11.11 -11.95
N ASP A 97 -12.97 10.26 -12.95
CA ASP A 97 -13.69 10.68 -14.14
C ASP A 97 -15.14 11.04 -13.79
N SER A 98 -15.70 12.01 -14.51
CA SER A 98 -17.02 12.63 -14.28
C SER A 98 -18.21 11.65 -14.22
N THR A 99 -18.01 10.38 -14.57
CA THR A 99 -19.00 9.30 -14.52
C THR A 99 -18.90 8.41 -13.28
N ASN A 100 -17.89 8.58 -12.40
CA ASN A 100 -17.55 7.58 -11.39
C ASN A 100 -17.01 8.14 -10.06
N THR A 101 -17.66 9.17 -9.54
CA THR A 101 -17.30 9.85 -8.29
C THR A 101 -17.69 9.05 -7.03
N SER A 102 -16.74 8.34 -6.43
CA SER A 102 -16.75 8.09 -4.97
C SER A 102 -15.41 7.66 -4.37
N LEU A 103 -14.29 7.99 -5.01
CA LEU A 103 -13.03 8.23 -4.28
C LEU A 103 -13.05 9.67 -3.80
N ALA A 104 -14.03 10.00 -2.96
CA ALA A 104 -14.10 11.33 -2.41
C ALA A 104 -12.90 11.48 -1.46
N ARG A 105 -11.87 12.20 -1.93
CA ARG A 105 -10.69 12.65 -1.18
C ARG A 105 -11.17 13.45 0.03
N THR A 106 -10.50 13.36 1.17
CA THR A 106 -10.93 14.06 2.39
C THR A 106 -10.78 15.58 2.25
N GLU A 107 -9.84 16.07 1.43
CA GLU A 107 -9.56 17.49 1.20
C GLU A 107 -9.01 17.75 -0.23
N PRO A 108 -8.99 19.02 -0.70
CA PRO A 108 -8.57 19.37 -2.05
C PRO A 108 -7.04 19.45 -2.13
N THR A 109 -6.35 18.33 -1.97
CA THR A 109 -4.99 18.20 -2.53
C THR A 109 -5.14 18.41 -4.03
N GLU A 110 -4.32 19.23 -4.67
CA GLU A 110 -4.41 19.56 -6.11
C GLU A 110 -4.77 18.30 -6.92
N ALA A 111 -5.96 18.27 -7.52
CA ALA A 111 -6.32 17.18 -8.41
C ALA A 111 -5.61 17.48 -9.73
N LEU A 112 -4.53 16.76 -10.03
CA LEU A 112 -3.92 16.84 -11.35
C LEU A 112 -4.97 16.45 -12.40
N PRO A 113 -5.01 17.13 -13.55
CA PRO A 113 -5.77 16.63 -14.68
C PRO A 113 -5.30 15.22 -15.04
N MET A 114 -6.21 14.38 -15.53
CA MET A 114 -5.91 12.97 -15.84
C MET A 114 -4.66 12.82 -16.72
N SER A 115 -4.44 13.72 -17.69
CA SER A 115 -3.25 13.76 -18.53
C SER A 115 -1.95 13.94 -17.74
N ALA A 116 -1.92 14.83 -16.75
CA ALA A 116 -0.75 15.05 -15.90
C ALA A 116 -0.56 13.91 -14.90
N TYR A 117 -1.64 13.29 -14.43
CA TYR A 117 -1.56 12.09 -13.60
C TYR A 117 -0.97 10.90 -14.37
N ILE A 118 -1.37 10.71 -15.64
CA ILE A 118 -0.81 9.68 -16.52
C ILE A 118 0.68 9.92 -16.75
N ALA A 119 1.09 11.16 -17.02
CA ALA A 119 2.50 11.53 -17.19
C ALA A 119 3.30 11.24 -15.91
N LEU A 120 2.76 11.62 -14.74
CA LEU A 120 3.34 11.33 -13.44
C LEU A 120 3.51 9.82 -13.23
N LEU A 121 2.50 9.03 -13.56
CA LEU A 121 2.56 7.58 -13.41
C LEU A 121 3.58 6.95 -14.37
N ALA A 122 3.67 7.44 -15.61
CA ALA A 122 4.65 6.97 -16.58
C ALA A 122 6.09 7.28 -16.14
N GLU A 123 6.32 8.45 -15.56
CA GLU A 123 7.62 8.88 -15.05
C GLU A 123 8.01 8.13 -13.77
N GLN A 124 7.09 8.11 -12.80
CA GLN A 124 7.37 7.56 -11.48
C GLN A 124 7.24 6.04 -11.45
N CYS A 125 6.51 5.44 -12.38
CA CYS A 125 6.14 4.03 -12.34
C CYS A 125 5.94 3.41 -13.73
N PRO A 126 7.02 3.33 -14.55
CA PRO A 126 6.95 2.86 -15.93
C PRO A 126 6.42 1.42 -16.07
N ILE A 127 6.54 0.60 -15.01
CA ILE A 127 6.05 -0.79 -14.98
C ILE A 127 4.52 -0.87 -15.00
N PHE A 128 3.81 0.15 -14.50
CA PHE A 128 2.35 0.18 -14.51
C PHE A 128 1.76 0.67 -15.83
N LYS A 129 2.58 1.23 -16.73
CA LYS A 129 2.18 1.66 -18.07
C LYS A 129 1.45 0.55 -18.84
N HIS A 130 1.91 -0.70 -18.69
CA HIS A 130 1.30 -1.86 -19.36
C HIS A 130 0.03 -2.41 -18.71
N GLN A 131 -0.23 -2.13 -17.42
CA GLN A 131 -1.42 -2.65 -16.72
C GLN A 131 -2.64 -1.74 -16.85
N ILE A 132 -2.43 -0.48 -17.23
CA ILE A 132 -3.47 0.52 -17.39
C ILE A 132 -3.70 0.75 -18.89
N GLY A 133 -3.87 -0.34 -19.65
CA GLY A 133 -4.40 -0.36 -21.02
C GLY A 133 -4.06 0.82 -21.93
N MET A 134 -2.79 1.21 -22.00
CA MET A 134 -2.24 2.13 -23.02
C MET A 134 -1.33 1.38 -23.98
#